data_AF-E8QWV0-F1
#
_entry.id   AF-E8QWV0-F1
#
_cell.length_a   1.000
_cell.length_b   1.000
_cell.length_c   1.000
_cell.angle_alpha   90.00
_cell.angle_beta   90.00
_cell.angle_gamma   90.00
#
_symmetry.space_group_name_H-M   'P 1'
#
loop_
_entity.id
_entity.type
_entity.pdbx_description
1 polymer ?
#
loop_
_entity_poly.entity_id
_entity_poly.type
_entity_poly.pdbx_seq_one_letter_code
_entity_poly.pdbx_strand_id
1 'polypeptide(L)' 'MAEARSRERWAHTSALLALTANVHRDHRKKPTPYKPADFNPYQRRRELPVRKASIEVLKQVFVDRR' A
#
# COMPACT_ATOMS: atom_id res chain seq x y z
N MET A 1 10.83 10.29 -23.90
CA MET A 1 9.38 10.31 -24.19
C MET A 1 8.66 8.98 -23.95
N ALA A 2 9.29 7.82 -24.16
CA ALA A 2 8.66 6.51 -23.96
C ALA A 2 8.19 6.25 -22.51
N GLU A 3 8.97 6.65 -21.51
CA GLU A 3 8.61 6.46 -20.10
C GLU A 3 7.38 7.27 -19.67
N ALA A 4 7.28 8.53 -20.11
CA ALA A 4 6.14 9.39 -19.82
C ALA A 4 4.84 8.80 -20.40
N ARG A 5 4.90 8.26 -21.61
CA ARG A 5 3.77 7.56 -22.24
C ARG A 5 3.38 6.29 -21.48
N SER A 6 4.37 5.53 -21.00
CA SER A 6 4.09 4.34 -20.18
C SER A 6 3.40 4.72 -18.86
N ARG A 7 3.88 5.77 -18.18
CA ARG A 7 3.31 6.27 -16.93
C ARG A 7 1.87 6.77 -17.11
N GLU A 8 1.59 7.49 -18.18
CA GLU A 8 0.24 7.95 -18.51
C GLU A 8 -0.72 6.79 -18.77
N ARG A 9 -0.33 5.82 -19.61
CA ARG A 9 -1.12 4.61 -19.86
C ARG A 9 -1.42 3.85 -18.60
N TRP A 10 -0.41 3.67 -17.74
CA TRP A 10 -0.60 2.99 -16.46
C TRP A 10 -1.46 3.79 -15.48
N ALA A 11 -1.41 5.12 -15.50
CA ALA A 11 -2.33 5.95 -14.74
C ALA A 11 -3.78 5.68 -15.15
N HIS A 12 -4.08 5.71 -16.45
CA HIS A 12 -5.42 5.41 -16.97
C HIS A 12 -5.87 3.97 -16.65
N THR A 13 -5.04 2.96 -16.97
CA THR A 13 -5.36 1.55 -16.70
C THR A 13 -5.62 1.30 -15.22
N SER A 14 -4.80 1.87 -14.33
CA SER A 14 -4.98 1.70 -12.89
C SER A 14 -6.26 2.31 -12.34
N ALA A 15 -6.74 3.41 -12.93
CA ALA A 15 -8.01 4.03 -12.56
C ALA A 15 -9.20 3.11 -12.93
N LEU A 16 -9.18 2.52 -14.13
CA LEU A 16 -10.20 1.57 -14.56
C LEU A 16 -10.22 0.31 -13.70
N LEU A 17 -9.05 -0.25 -13.38
CA LEU A 17 -8.95 -1.42 -12.51
C LEU A 17 -9.49 -1.12 -11.11
N ALA A 18 -9.16 0.04 -10.54
CA ALA A 18 -9.67 0.45 -9.24
C ALA A 18 -11.19 0.65 -9.24
N LEU A 19 -11.76 1.24 -10.31
CA LEU A 19 -13.21 1.35 -10.47
C LEU A 19 -13.86 -0.03 -10.50
N THR A 20 -13.41 -0.91 -11.41
CA THR A 20 -13.96 -2.27 -11.57
C THR A 20 -13.84 -3.09 -10.29
N ALA A 21 -12.71 -3.02 -9.59
CA ALA A 21 -12.51 -3.72 -8.33
C ALA A 21 -13.45 -3.20 -7.23
N ASN A 22 -13.67 -1.88 -7.16
CA ASN A 22 -14.57 -1.29 -6.17
C ASN A 22 -16.05 -1.57 -6.46
N VAL A 23 -16.44 -1.67 -7.73
CA VAL A 23 -17.81 -2.07 -8.11
C VAL A 23 -18.13 -3.48 -7.59
N HIS A 24 -17.17 -4.40 -7.69
CA HIS A 24 -17.34 -5.79 -7.22
C HIS A 24 -16.90 -6.00 -5.76
N ARG A 25 -16.54 -4.94 -5.03
CA ARG A 25 -16.01 -5.05 -3.66
C ARG A 25 -17.15 -5.24 -2.66
N ASP A 26 -17.07 -6.32 -1.89
CA ASP A 26 -17.86 -6.47 -0.68
C ASP A 26 -17.27 -5.61 0.45
N HIS A 27 -18.02 -4.59 0.88
CA HIS A 27 -17.59 -3.67 1.94
C HIS A 27 -17.42 -4.36 3.30
N ARG A 28 -18.06 -5.51 3.54
CA ARG A 28 -17.96 -6.23 4.82
C ARG A 28 -16.62 -6.96 4.93
N LYS A 29 -16.17 -7.57 3.82
CA LYS A 29 -14.89 -8.29 3.76
C LYS A 29 -13.70 -7.37 3.53
N LYS A 30 -13.90 -6.31 2.74
CA LYS A 30 -12.87 -5.31 2.44
C LYS A 30 -13.44 -3.92 2.69
N PRO A 31 -13.40 -3.39 3.93
CA PRO A 31 -13.99 -2.08 4.25
C PRO A 31 -13.31 -0.91 3.53
N THR A 32 -12.00 -1.00 3.31
CA THR A 32 -11.23 0.02 2.60
C THR A 32 -11.38 -0.11 1.08
N PRO A 33 -11.77 0.94 0.35
CA PRO A 33 -11.80 0.93 -1.11
C PRO A 33 -10.40 0.72 -1.71
N TYR A 34 -10.35 0.07 -2.87
CA TYR A 34 -9.14 -0.02 -3.68
C TYR A 34 -8.80 1.35 -4.28
N LYS A 35 -7.51 1.67 -4.36
CA LYS A 35 -6.98 2.90 -4.95
C LYS A 35 -6.23 2.57 -6.25
N PRO A 36 -6.12 3.50 -7.21
CA PRO A 36 -5.30 3.29 -8.41
C PRO A 36 -3.85 2.88 -8.09
N ALA A 37 -3.28 3.43 -7.02
CA ALA A 37 -1.93 3.10 -6.55
C ALA A 37 -1.74 1.63 -6.13
N ASP A 38 -2.81 0.89 -5.83
CA ASP A 38 -2.74 -0.54 -5.52
C ASP A 38 -2.43 -1.36 -6.78
N PHE A 39 -2.77 -0.85 -7.97
CA PHE A 39 -2.59 -1.51 -9.26
C PHE A 39 -1.46 -0.91 -10.11
N ASN A 40 -1.09 0.36 -9.88
CA ASN A 40 -0.12 1.06 -10.70
C ASN A 40 1.33 0.77 -10.25
N PRO A 41 2.18 0.16 -11.10
CA PRO A 41 3.57 -0.17 -10.74
C PRO A 41 4.42 1.06 -10.44
N TYR A 42 4.11 2.21 -11.03
CA TYR A 42 4.83 3.46 -10.81
C TYR A 42 4.41 4.20 -9.53
N GLN A 43 3.35 3.73 -8.85
CA GLN A 43 2.82 4.33 -7.61
C GLN A 43 2.87 3.38 -6.41
N ARG A 44 3.42 2.16 -6.58
CA ARG A 44 3.61 1.23 -5.45
C ARG A 44 4.35 1.94 -4.34
N ARG A 45 3.70 2.06 -3.17
CA ARG A 45 4.36 2.57 -1.97
C ARG A 45 5.57 1.68 -1.70
N ARG A 46 6.75 2.29 -1.62
CA ARG A 46 7.90 1.64 -0.98
C ARG A 46 7.43 1.26 0.42
N GLU A 47 7.41 -0.04 0.71
CA GLU A 47 7.29 -0.49 2.09
C GLU A 47 8.47 0.14 2.82
N LEU A 48 8.18 1.09 3.72
CA LEU A 48 9.21 1.59 4.62
C LEU A 48 9.70 0.37 5.38
N PRO A 49 11.01 0.06 5.36
CA PRO A 49 11.52 -1.09 6.07
C PRO A 49 11.09 -0.93 7.53
N VAL A 50 10.25 -1.85 7.99
CA VAL A 50 9.86 -1.90 9.40
C VAL A 50 11.16 -2.09 10.17
N ARG A 51 11.55 -1.09 10.95
CA ARG A 51 12.72 -1.19 11.82
C ARG A 51 12.41 -2.31 12.82
N LYS A 52 12.98 -3.49 12.58
CA LYS A 52 12.90 -4.62 13.50
C LYS A 52 13.69 -4.23 14.74
N ALA A 53 13.00 -3.97 15.84
CA ALA A 53 13.64 -3.80 17.14
C ALA A 53 13.98 -5.19 17.72
N SER A 54 15.10 -5.30 18.44
CA SER A 54 15.42 -6.52 19.18
C SER A 54 14.43 -6.72 20.33
N ILE A 55 14.21 -7.98 20.72
CA ILE A 55 13.27 -8.31 21.80
C ILE A 55 13.70 -7.70 23.15
N GLU A 56 14.98 -7.36 23.30
CA GLU A 56 15.56 -6.70 24.47
C GLU A 56 14.92 -5.33 24.77
N VAL A 57 14.39 -4.64 23.75
CA VAL A 57 13.66 -3.37 23.94
C VAL A 57 12.43 -3.57 24.84
N LEU A 58 11.81 -4.76 24.80
CA LEU A 58 10.69 -5.06 25.69
C LEU A 58 11.11 -5.09 27.16
N LYS A 59 12.31 -5.60 27.46
CA LYS A 59 12.83 -5.60 28.84
C LYS A 59 13.02 -4.17 29.36
N GLN A 60 13.59 -3.29 28.55
CA GLN A 60 13.80 -1.89 28.93
C GLN A 60 12.49 -1.13 29.18
N VAL A 61 11.43 -1.44 28.42
CA VAL A 61 10.13 -0.77 28.57
C VAL A 61 9.33 -1.32 29.75
N PHE A 62 9.36 -2.64 29.97
CA PHE A 62 8.45 -3.32 30.92
C PHE A 62 9.09 -3.73 32.24
N VAL A 63 10.42 -3.86 32.31
CA VAL A 63 11.12 -4.35 33.52
C VAL A 63 11.95 -3.24 34.16
N ASP A 64 12.77 -2.55 33.37
CA ASP A 64 13.80 -1.64 33.90
C ASP A 64 13.28 -0.23 34.24
N ARG A 65 12.01 0.08 33.95
CA ARG A 65 11.35 1.38 34.24
C ARG A 65 10.70 1.49 35.64
N ARG A 66 11.06 0.61 36.57
CA ARG A 66 10.53 0.62 37.93
C ARG A 66 11.38 1.43 38.89
#